data_AF-A0A5N7AN58-F1
#
_entry.id   AF-A0A5N7AN58-F1
#
_cell.length_a   1.000
_cell.length_b   1.000
_cell.length_c   1.000
_cell.angle_alpha   90.00
_cell.angle_beta   90.00
_cell.angle_gamma   90.00
#
_symmetry.space_group_name_H-M   'P 1'
#
loop_
_entity.id
_entity.type
_entity.pdbx_description
1 polymer ?
#
loop_
_entity_poly.entity_id
_entity_poly.type
_entity_poly.pdbx_seq_one_letter_code
_entity_poly.pdbx_strand_id
1 'polypeptide(L)'
;MSLLDFAPHVSVTSEAITIVVEEPIAPGPGGARPLARRVLGYIRFNKAQGSAEFANLGSSLDPQCLEMGNTTKKNDDRLAGGHGEGLKIAALVLSRADHHVKISASGLYWNFGFNGQARTNFYCRLTPAKAKRDPRAPGHPARLSADVGRDVSVLVEKGQKGQRLSLNNFGVWMRDTVDLHAPSSSVRTPVGDLLLGSVHWGRLYLKGLRVPESSQGHQPFRFGYNLVRGSVDRDRQRLVDAPQAVANIHSIWEHAIMQDEAKALPRYLELLRDHPSSPDARGAERLVTETTAKKLWAAICCEPMARGVFYCRESDQNEVCTHLPHPRA
;
A
#
# COMPACT_ATOMS: atom_id res chain seq x y z
N MET A 1 -11.36 -2.76 -9.65
CA MET A 1 -11.51 -1.99 -8.41
C MET A 1 -10.53 -0.83 -8.47
N SER A 2 -11.02 0.41 -8.39
CA SER A 2 -10.15 1.58 -8.22
C SER A 2 -9.53 1.54 -6.81
N LEU A 3 -8.37 2.16 -6.61
CA LEU A 3 -7.82 2.38 -5.26
C LEU A 3 -8.78 3.20 -4.39
N LEU A 4 -9.59 4.06 -5.02
CA LEU A 4 -10.64 4.81 -4.35
C LEU A 4 -11.72 3.89 -3.77
N ASP A 5 -11.95 2.73 -4.38
CA ASP A 5 -12.98 1.77 -3.95
C ASP A 5 -12.45 0.82 -2.85
N PHE A 6 -11.12 0.74 -2.67
CA PHE A 6 -10.50 -0.14 -1.68
C PHE A 6 -10.68 0.42 -0.26
N ALA A 7 -11.67 -0.11 0.44
CA ALA A 7 -12.04 0.29 1.79
C ALA A 7 -12.21 -0.95 2.68
N PRO A 8 -11.14 -1.43 3.33
CA PRO A 8 -11.25 -2.56 4.24
C PRO A 8 -12.05 -2.19 5.49
N HIS A 9 -12.91 -3.11 5.94
CA HIS A 9 -13.63 -2.99 7.20
C HIS A 9 -12.86 -3.70 8.31
N VAL A 10 -12.55 -2.96 9.38
CA VAL A 10 -11.84 -3.50 10.56
C VAL A 10 -12.84 -3.72 11.69
N SER A 11 -12.91 -4.94 12.23
CA SER A 11 -13.61 -5.27 13.46
C SER A 11 -12.65 -5.79 14.52
N VAL A 12 -12.82 -5.29 15.75
CA VAL A 12 -12.00 -5.71 16.90
C VAL A 12 -12.94 -6.23 17.99
N THR A 13 -12.75 -7.47 18.39
CA THR A 13 -13.46 -8.10 19.50
C THR A 13 -12.47 -8.46 20.62
N SER A 14 -12.96 -8.97 21.75
CA SER A 14 -12.09 -9.54 22.80
C SER A 14 -11.25 -10.72 22.28
N GLU A 15 -11.75 -11.45 21.28
CA GLU A 15 -11.14 -12.68 20.77
C GLU A 15 -10.23 -12.46 19.57
N ALA A 16 -10.55 -11.51 18.68
CA ALA A 16 -9.88 -11.37 17.40
C ALA A 16 -9.84 -9.94 16.87
N ILE A 17 -8.96 -9.71 15.91
CA ILE A 17 -8.99 -8.57 14.99
C ILE A 17 -9.28 -9.14 13.60
N THR A 18 -10.30 -8.65 12.92
CA THR A 18 -10.66 -9.09 11.58
C THR A 18 -10.73 -7.90 10.64
N ILE A 19 -10.11 -8.03 9.48
CA ILE A 19 -10.09 -7.03 8.42
C ILE A 19 -10.67 -7.70 7.20
N VAL A 20 -11.74 -7.14 6.65
CA VAL A 20 -12.48 -7.73 5.53
C VAL A 20 -12.45 -6.76 4.36
N VAL A 21 -12.14 -7.27 3.17
CA VAL A 21 -12.25 -6.50 1.93
C VAL A 21 -13.49 -6.98 1.19
N GLU A 22 -14.34 -6.03 0.82
CA GLU A 22 -15.59 -6.30 0.13
C GLU A 22 -15.67 -5.50 -1.18
N GLU A 23 -16.33 -6.07 -2.17
CA GLU A 23 -16.66 -5.41 -3.43
C GLU A 23 -18.19 -5.29 -3.58
N PRO A 24 -18.71 -4.13 -4.00
CA PRO A 24 -20.11 -4.00 -4.36
C PRO A 24 -20.45 -4.94 -5.52
N ILE A 25 -21.51 -5.73 -5.37
CA ILE A 25 -22.09 -6.51 -6.47
C ILE A 25 -23.04 -5.57 -7.22
N ALA A 26 -22.80 -5.37 -8.51
CA ALA A 26 -23.71 -4.60 -9.35
C ALA A 26 -25.12 -5.21 -9.29
N PRO A 27 -26.19 -4.40 -9.14
CA PRO A 27 -27.54 -4.93 -9.12
C PRO A 27 -27.84 -5.62 -10.45
N GLY A 28 -28.39 -6.83 -10.39
CA GLY A 28 -28.87 -7.52 -11.58
C GLY A 28 -30.01 -6.73 -12.26
N PRO A 29 -30.25 -6.94 -13.56
CA PRO A 29 -31.35 -6.29 -14.26
C PRO A 29 -32.68 -6.76 -13.66
N GLY A 30 -33.33 -5.91 -12.85
CA GLY A 30 -34.72 -6.12 -12.42
C GLY A 30 -35.07 -6.03 -10.93
N GLY A 31 -34.31 -5.38 -10.04
CA GLY A 31 -34.86 -5.13 -8.71
C GLY A 31 -34.01 -4.35 -7.71
N ALA A 32 -34.69 -3.45 -6.98
CA ALA A 32 -34.22 -2.70 -5.82
C ALA A 32 -33.93 -3.65 -4.63
N ARG A 33 -32.83 -4.39 -4.70
CA ARG A 33 -32.24 -5.07 -3.53
C ARG A 33 -31.09 -4.21 -2.99
N PRO A 34 -30.79 -4.28 -1.67
CA PRO A 34 -29.59 -3.67 -1.12
C PRO A 34 -28.37 -4.11 -1.94
N LEU A 35 -27.39 -3.21 -2.14
CA LEU A 35 -26.11 -3.52 -2.76
C LEU A 35 -25.49 -4.72 -2.02
N ALA A 36 -25.67 -5.93 -2.57
CA ALA A 36 -25.06 -7.11 -2.03
C ALA A 36 -23.54 -6.92 -2.15
N ARG A 37 -22.79 -7.28 -1.11
CA ARG A 37 -21.33 -7.16 -1.12
C ARG A 37 -20.71 -8.55 -1.19
N ARG A 38 -19.73 -8.70 -2.06
CA ARG A 38 -18.92 -9.91 -2.17
C ARG A 38 -17.65 -9.72 -1.36
N VAL A 39 -17.39 -10.61 -0.40
CA VAL A 39 -16.11 -10.64 0.29
C VAL A 39 -15.03 -11.11 -0.70
N LEU A 40 -13.99 -10.31 -0.88
CA LEU A 40 -12.81 -10.63 -1.70
C LEU A 40 -11.74 -11.36 -0.88
N GLY A 41 -11.65 -11.05 0.41
CA GLY A 41 -10.61 -11.59 1.27
C GLY A 41 -10.73 -11.09 2.69
N TYR A 42 -9.95 -11.67 3.58
CA TYR A 42 -9.87 -11.24 4.97
C TYR A 42 -8.49 -11.48 5.57
N ILE A 43 -8.18 -10.70 6.60
CA ILE A 43 -7.07 -10.93 7.52
C ILE A 43 -7.67 -11.11 8.90
N ARG A 44 -7.26 -12.15 9.62
CA ARG A 44 -7.75 -12.43 10.97
C ARG A 44 -6.60 -12.73 11.91
N PHE A 45 -6.49 -11.95 12.97
CA PHE A 45 -5.59 -12.23 14.09
C PHE A 45 -6.39 -12.78 15.28
N ASN A 46 -6.11 -14.02 15.68
CA ASN A 46 -6.69 -14.63 16.87
C ASN A 46 -5.83 -14.27 18.10
N LYS A 47 -6.39 -13.51 19.05
CA LYS A 47 -5.66 -13.00 20.21
C LYS A 47 -5.29 -14.11 21.19
N ALA A 48 -6.17 -15.09 21.39
CA ALA A 48 -5.94 -16.18 22.34
C ALA A 48 -4.90 -17.17 21.83
N GLN A 49 -5.00 -17.56 20.55
CA GLN A 49 -4.07 -18.49 19.93
C GLN A 49 -2.75 -17.82 19.51
N GLY A 50 -2.77 -16.51 19.28
CA GLY A 50 -1.65 -15.76 18.71
C GLY A 50 -1.29 -16.29 17.33
N SER A 51 -2.29 -16.30 16.45
CA SER A 51 -2.17 -16.74 15.05
C SER A 51 -2.77 -15.70 14.12
N ALA A 52 -2.24 -15.62 12.90
CA ALA A 52 -2.73 -14.75 11.85
C ALA A 52 -3.09 -15.55 10.61
N GLU A 53 -4.28 -15.32 10.06
CA GLU A 53 -4.73 -15.88 8.80
C GLU A 53 -4.93 -14.78 7.77
N PHE A 54 -4.46 -15.03 6.56
CA PHE A 54 -4.59 -14.14 5.40
C PHE A 54 -5.25 -14.93 4.28
N ALA A 55 -6.47 -14.57 3.92
CA ALA A 55 -7.27 -15.28 2.93
C ALA A 55 -7.63 -14.37 1.74
N ASN A 56 -7.39 -14.87 0.53
CA ASN A 56 -7.80 -14.27 -0.72
C ASN A 56 -8.77 -15.22 -1.43
N LEU A 57 -10.04 -14.84 -1.46
CA LEU A 57 -11.13 -15.70 -1.92
C LEU A 57 -11.24 -15.68 -3.44
N GLY A 58 -11.56 -16.83 -4.04
CA GLY A 58 -11.64 -16.99 -5.50
C GLY A 58 -10.29 -16.88 -6.19
N SER A 59 -9.19 -17.11 -5.46
CA SER A 59 -7.83 -17.11 -6.01
C SER A 59 -7.23 -18.51 -5.98
N SER A 60 -6.25 -18.76 -6.83
CA SER A 60 -5.53 -20.03 -6.91
C SER A 60 -4.03 -19.83 -6.75
N LEU A 61 -3.34 -20.90 -6.36
CA LEU A 61 -1.89 -20.95 -6.27
C LEU A 61 -1.39 -22.22 -6.95
N ASP A 62 -0.61 -22.06 -8.02
CA ASP A 62 -0.03 -23.17 -8.76
C ASP A 62 1.25 -23.68 -8.07
N PRO A 63 1.44 -25.00 -7.87
CA PRO A 63 2.67 -25.59 -7.35
C PRO A 63 3.97 -25.12 -8.01
N GLN A 64 3.93 -24.76 -9.30
CA GLN A 64 5.08 -24.22 -10.01
C GLN A 64 5.60 -22.92 -9.36
N CYS A 65 4.81 -22.21 -8.55
CA CYS A 65 5.30 -21.01 -7.85
C CYS A 65 6.41 -21.31 -6.81
N LEU A 66 6.65 -22.59 -6.49
CA LEU A 66 7.80 -23.03 -5.71
C LEU A 66 9.11 -23.00 -6.50
N GLU A 67 9.06 -22.99 -7.83
CA GLU A 67 10.24 -22.84 -8.67
C GLU A 67 10.82 -21.42 -8.54
N MET A 68 12.15 -21.32 -8.60
CA MET A 68 12.84 -20.03 -8.50
C MET A 68 12.47 -19.15 -9.70
N GLY A 69 12.10 -17.90 -9.43
CA GLY A 69 11.73 -16.91 -10.44
C GLY A 69 10.33 -17.05 -11.02
N ASN A 70 9.59 -18.13 -10.72
CA ASN A 70 8.27 -18.32 -11.32
C ASN A 70 7.24 -17.31 -10.77
N THR A 71 6.61 -16.56 -11.68
CA THR A 71 5.61 -15.56 -11.34
C THR A 71 4.71 -15.23 -12.52
N THR A 72 3.41 -15.10 -12.25
CA THR A 72 2.41 -14.62 -13.21
C THR A 72 2.32 -13.09 -13.28
N LYS A 73 3.10 -12.39 -12.44
CA LYS A 73 2.94 -10.94 -12.21
C LYS A 73 3.98 -10.07 -12.93
N LYS A 74 4.96 -10.69 -13.61
CA LYS A 74 6.14 -10.02 -14.16
C LYS A 74 5.82 -8.86 -15.11
N ASN A 75 4.75 -8.99 -15.88
CA ASN A 75 4.35 -8.02 -16.90
C ASN A 75 3.03 -7.30 -16.54
N ASP A 76 2.60 -7.35 -15.27
CA ASP A 76 1.40 -6.66 -14.82
C ASP A 76 1.78 -5.49 -13.90
N ASP A 77 1.87 -4.30 -14.50
CA ASP A 77 2.23 -3.07 -13.81
C ASP A 77 1.22 -2.64 -12.74
N ARG A 78 0.07 -3.31 -12.61
CA ARG A 78 -0.88 -3.07 -11.52
C ARG A 78 -0.48 -3.80 -10.24
N LEU A 79 0.38 -4.81 -10.32
CA LEU A 79 0.75 -5.66 -9.20
C LEU A 79 2.12 -5.26 -8.62
N ALA A 80 2.26 -5.35 -7.30
CA ALA A 80 3.51 -5.01 -6.61
C ALA A 80 4.56 -6.14 -6.65
N GLY A 81 4.21 -7.32 -7.17
CA GLY A 81 5.11 -8.45 -7.28
C GLY A 81 5.57 -8.68 -8.71
N GLY A 82 6.84 -9.05 -8.90
CA GLY A 82 7.36 -9.36 -10.23
C GLY A 82 8.47 -10.42 -10.28
N HIS A 83 8.99 -10.87 -9.13
CA HIS A 83 10.16 -11.77 -9.07
C HIS A 83 9.83 -13.22 -8.68
N GLY A 84 8.64 -13.51 -8.17
CA GLY A 84 8.27 -14.88 -7.76
C GLY A 84 8.84 -15.36 -6.43
N GLU A 85 9.61 -14.55 -5.70
CA GLU A 85 10.32 -15.00 -4.49
C GLU A 85 9.62 -14.70 -3.17
N GLY A 86 8.75 -13.69 -3.13
CA GLY A 86 8.24 -13.12 -1.87
C GLY A 86 7.55 -14.14 -0.94
N LEU A 87 6.75 -15.06 -1.51
CA LEU A 87 6.08 -16.10 -0.72
C LEU A 87 7.07 -17.07 -0.08
N LYS A 88 8.07 -17.50 -0.85
CA LYS A 88 9.11 -18.46 -0.41
C LYS A 88 9.97 -17.84 0.68
N ILE A 89 10.39 -16.60 0.49
CA ILE A 89 11.19 -15.84 1.48
C ILE A 89 10.37 -15.62 2.77
N ALA A 90 9.11 -15.22 2.66
CA ALA A 90 8.26 -15.03 3.84
C ALA A 90 8.10 -16.33 4.64
N ALA A 91 7.81 -17.45 3.97
CA ALA A 91 7.73 -18.76 4.62
C ALA A 91 9.06 -19.14 5.29
N LEU A 92 10.19 -18.93 4.60
CA LEU A 92 11.52 -19.20 5.13
C LEU A 92 11.83 -18.38 6.39
N VAL A 93 11.61 -17.06 6.36
CA VAL A 93 11.87 -16.16 7.49
C VAL A 93 11.00 -16.52 8.69
N LEU A 94 9.70 -16.74 8.46
CA LEU A 94 8.77 -17.13 9.53
C LEU A 94 9.13 -18.50 10.12
N SER A 95 9.47 -19.49 9.28
CA SER A 95 9.91 -20.79 9.77
C SER A 95 11.21 -20.72 10.56
N ARG A 96 12.16 -19.83 10.21
CA ARG A 96 13.38 -19.60 11.01
C ARG A 96 13.10 -18.96 12.36
N ALA A 97 12.05 -18.16 12.46
CA ALA A 97 11.55 -17.62 13.71
C ALA A 97 10.67 -18.62 14.49
N ASP A 98 10.72 -19.91 14.14
CA ASP A 98 9.92 -20.98 14.73
C ASP A 98 8.40 -20.76 14.64
N HIS A 99 7.92 -20.05 13.61
CA HIS A 99 6.50 -20.04 13.26
C HIS A 99 6.16 -21.20 12.33
N HIS A 100 5.01 -21.82 12.56
CA HIS A 100 4.44 -22.77 11.60
C HIS A 100 3.66 -21.99 10.54
N VAL A 101 4.02 -22.19 9.27
CA VAL A 101 3.38 -21.55 8.12
C VAL A 101 2.69 -22.63 7.30
N LYS A 102 1.37 -22.49 7.17
CA LYS A 102 0.54 -23.39 6.37
C LYS A 102 -0.19 -22.60 5.30
N ILE A 103 -0.05 -23.01 4.05
CA ILE A 103 -0.86 -22.46 2.94
C ILE A 103 -1.89 -23.51 2.52
N SER A 104 -3.12 -23.08 2.34
CA SER A 104 -4.22 -23.88 1.83
C SER A 104 -4.65 -23.28 0.49
N ALA A 105 -4.44 -24.02 -0.61
CA ALA A 105 -4.76 -23.55 -1.95
C ALA A 105 -4.83 -24.70 -2.96
N SER A 106 -5.68 -24.56 -3.97
CA SER A 106 -5.77 -25.50 -5.11
C SER A 106 -5.98 -26.97 -4.69
N GLY A 107 -6.71 -27.21 -3.59
CA GLY A 107 -6.95 -28.53 -3.03
C GLY A 107 -5.76 -29.13 -2.27
N LEU A 108 -4.71 -28.35 -2.01
CA LEU A 108 -3.48 -28.79 -1.35
C LEU A 108 -3.23 -28.00 -0.06
N TYR A 109 -2.63 -28.66 0.92
CA TYR A 109 -1.95 -28.03 2.04
C TYR A 109 -0.45 -28.01 1.80
N TRP A 110 0.15 -26.85 1.97
CA TRP A 110 1.56 -26.58 1.78
C TRP A 110 2.16 -26.29 3.15
N ASN A 111 3.08 -27.14 3.59
CA ASN A 111 3.68 -27.04 4.91
C ASN A 111 5.18 -26.82 4.76
N PHE A 112 5.68 -25.72 5.31
CA PHE A 112 7.08 -25.34 5.25
C PHE A 112 7.82 -25.78 6.51
N GLY A 113 9.09 -26.17 6.35
CA GLY A 113 9.90 -26.60 7.47
C GLY A 113 11.37 -26.81 7.11
N PHE A 114 12.11 -27.32 8.09
CA PHE A 114 13.53 -27.64 7.96
C PHE A 114 13.78 -29.13 8.20
N ASN A 115 14.60 -29.76 7.36
CA ASN A 115 15.02 -31.14 7.50
C ASN A 115 16.56 -31.29 7.40
N GLY A 116 17.02 -32.54 7.44
CA GLY A 116 18.45 -32.88 7.51
C GLY A 116 19.00 -32.89 8.94
N GLN A 117 20.19 -33.46 9.13
CA GLN A 117 20.83 -33.59 10.45
C GLN A 117 21.02 -32.23 11.14
N ALA A 118 21.45 -31.22 10.38
CA ALA A 118 21.67 -29.86 10.87
C ALA A 118 20.41 -28.95 10.84
N ARG A 119 19.26 -29.45 10.35
CA ARG A 119 18.02 -28.65 10.15
C ARG A 119 18.23 -27.37 9.33
N THR A 120 19.08 -27.43 8.31
CA THR A 120 19.40 -26.28 7.44
C THR A 120 18.64 -26.31 6.12
N ASN A 121 18.11 -27.47 5.73
CA ASN A 121 17.49 -27.67 4.43
C ASN A 121 16.02 -27.26 4.51
N PHE A 122 15.68 -26.11 3.94
CA PHE A 122 14.32 -25.61 3.86
C PHE A 122 13.54 -26.39 2.80
N TYR A 123 12.33 -26.83 3.13
CA TYR A 123 11.48 -27.57 2.21
C TYR A 123 10.01 -27.14 2.32
N CYS A 124 9.24 -27.45 1.28
CA CYS A 124 7.77 -27.39 1.29
C CYS A 124 7.21 -28.78 1.01
N ARG A 125 6.32 -29.27 1.87
CA ARG A 125 5.60 -30.52 1.67
C ARG A 125 4.16 -30.23 1.26
N LEU A 126 3.79 -30.69 0.07
CA LEU A 126 2.43 -30.65 -0.45
C LEU A 126 1.66 -31.91 -0.03
N THR A 127 0.46 -31.73 0.50
CA THR A 127 -0.44 -32.85 0.86
C THR A 127 -1.86 -32.55 0.37
N PRO A 128 -2.55 -33.51 -0.27
CA PRO A 128 -3.94 -33.33 -0.66
C PRO A 128 -4.85 -32.99 0.52
N ALA A 129 -5.76 -32.03 0.32
CA ALA A 129 -6.83 -31.81 1.26
C ALA A 129 -7.84 -32.95 1.16
N LYS A 130 -8.12 -33.60 2.29
CA LYS A 130 -9.27 -34.51 2.36
C LYS A 130 -10.53 -33.69 2.13
N ALA A 131 -11.42 -34.16 1.27
CA ALA A 131 -12.72 -33.53 1.04
C ALA A 131 -13.49 -33.45 2.37
N LYS A 132 -13.53 -32.27 2.99
CA LYS A 132 -14.50 -32.00 4.05
C LYS A 132 -15.84 -31.75 3.36
N ARG A 133 -16.70 -32.77 3.33
CA ARG A 133 -18.14 -32.57 3.15
C ARG A 133 -18.66 -31.95 4.44
N ASP A 134 -18.62 -30.63 4.56
CA ASP A 134 -19.49 -29.95 5.52
C ASP A 134 -20.82 -29.68 4.81
N PRO A 135 -21.91 -30.40 5.16
CA PRO A 135 -23.24 -29.98 4.74
C PRO A 135 -23.48 -28.63 5.41
N ARG A 136 -23.47 -27.54 4.63
CA ARG A 136 -23.86 -26.21 5.12
C ARG A 136 -25.26 -26.33 5.71
N ALA A 137 -25.37 -26.30 7.05
CA ALA A 137 -26.66 -26.19 7.71
C ALA A 137 -27.26 -24.81 7.35
N PRO A 138 -28.48 -24.75 6.78
CA PRO A 138 -29.10 -23.49 6.41
C PRO A 138 -29.45 -22.71 7.68
N GLY A 139 -28.98 -21.45 7.79
CA GLY A 139 -29.42 -20.52 8.84
C GLY A 139 -28.32 -19.94 9.74
N HIS A 140 -27.06 -20.36 9.63
CA HIS A 140 -25.96 -19.67 10.32
C HIS A 140 -25.34 -18.60 9.43
N PRO A 141 -25.02 -17.40 9.96
CA PRO A 141 -24.30 -16.38 9.21
C PRO A 141 -23.01 -17.00 8.66
N ALA A 142 -22.75 -16.76 7.37
CA ALA A 142 -21.62 -17.37 6.68
C ALA A 142 -20.32 -17.12 7.46
N ARG A 143 -19.77 -18.18 8.06
CA ARG A 143 -18.51 -18.10 8.79
C ARG A 143 -17.42 -17.70 7.80
N LEU A 144 -16.72 -16.60 8.06
CA LEU A 144 -15.52 -16.22 7.30
C LEU A 144 -14.51 -17.37 7.39
N SER A 145 -14.43 -18.13 6.30
CA SER A 145 -13.64 -19.35 6.16
C SER A 145 -13.22 -19.50 4.71
N ALA A 146 -11.95 -19.80 4.49
CA ALA A 146 -11.42 -20.10 3.17
C ALA A 146 -11.68 -21.57 2.81
N ASP A 147 -12.07 -21.84 1.58
CA ASP A 147 -12.16 -23.16 0.98
C ASP A 147 -10.84 -23.51 0.28
N VAL A 148 -10.20 -24.60 0.70
CA VAL A 148 -8.89 -25.01 0.17
C VAL A 148 -8.89 -25.28 -1.34
N GLY A 149 -10.03 -25.60 -1.95
CA GLY A 149 -10.16 -25.86 -3.38
C GLY A 149 -10.41 -24.61 -4.22
N ARG A 150 -10.87 -23.51 -3.62
CA ARG A 150 -11.31 -22.29 -4.34
C ARG A 150 -10.58 -21.02 -3.94
N ASP A 151 -9.92 -21.03 -2.80
CA ASP A 151 -9.30 -19.86 -2.18
C ASP A 151 -7.83 -20.14 -1.86
N VAL A 152 -7.07 -19.06 -1.66
CA VAL A 152 -5.72 -19.13 -1.08
C VAL A 152 -5.79 -18.59 0.34
N SER A 153 -5.42 -19.39 1.33
CA SER A 153 -5.28 -18.96 2.72
C SER A 153 -3.89 -19.29 3.26
N VAL A 154 -3.26 -18.31 3.92
CA VAL A 154 -1.99 -18.45 4.63
C VAL A 154 -2.27 -18.33 6.13
N LEU A 155 -1.97 -19.38 6.87
CA LEU A 155 -2.04 -19.40 8.33
C LEU A 155 -0.63 -19.37 8.89
N VAL A 156 -0.38 -18.42 9.80
CA VAL A 156 0.84 -18.31 10.58
C VAL A 156 0.49 -18.51 12.05
N GLU A 157 1.10 -19.52 12.66
CA GLU A 157 0.83 -19.90 14.06
C GLU A 157 2.12 -20.25 14.81
N LYS A 158 1.99 -20.49 16.11
CA LYS A 158 3.09 -20.95 16.96
C LYS A 158 3.63 -22.28 16.42
N GLY A 159 4.92 -22.34 16.08
CA GLY A 159 5.61 -23.60 15.79
C GLY A 159 6.01 -24.34 17.07
N GLN A 160 6.62 -25.51 16.93
CA GLN A 160 6.90 -26.41 18.06
C GLN A 160 7.74 -25.77 19.17
N LYS A 161 8.75 -24.96 18.80
CA LYS A 161 9.66 -24.28 19.74
C LYS A 161 9.45 -22.76 19.76
N GLY A 162 8.57 -22.23 18.93
CA GLY A 162 8.37 -20.80 18.75
C GLY A 162 7.44 -20.19 19.78
N GLN A 163 7.24 -18.89 19.67
CA GLN A 163 6.28 -18.15 20.46
C GLN A 163 4.98 -17.92 19.69
N ARG A 164 3.90 -17.69 20.44
CA ARG A 164 2.65 -17.19 19.85
C ARG A 164 2.92 -15.84 19.20
N LEU A 165 2.30 -15.57 18.05
CA LEU A 165 2.40 -14.26 17.42
C LEU A 165 1.77 -13.23 18.37
N SER A 166 2.57 -12.28 18.84
CA SER A 166 2.09 -11.23 19.72
C SER A 166 1.24 -10.22 18.94
N LEU A 167 0.30 -9.56 19.62
CA LEU A 167 -0.48 -8.48 19.02
C LEU A 167 0.42 -7.34 18.52
N ASN A 168 1.54 -7.08 19.21
CA ASN A 168 2.51 -6.08 18.78
C ASN A 168 3.17 -6.47 17.45
N ASN A 169 3.62 -7.71 17.30
CA ASN A 169 4.23 -8.19 16.05
C ASN A 169 3.24 -8.15 14.89
N PHE A 170 2.00 -8.60 15.12
CA PHE A 170 0.93 -8.45 14.13
C PHE A 170 0.71 -6.98 13.76
N GLY A 171 0.64 -6.08 14.75
CA GLY A 171 0.52 -4.64 14.52
C GLY A 171 1.72 -4.01 13.80
N VAL A 172 2.92 -4.59 13.88
CA VAL A 172 4.07 -4.18 13.06
C VAL A 172 3.87 -4.60 11.61
N TRP A 173 3.46 -5.85 11.34
CA TRP A 173 3.19 -6.32 9.97
C TRP A 173 2.15 -5.47 9.26
N MET A 174 1.10 -5.10 10.00
CA MET A 174 0.03 -4.26 9.49
C MET A 174 0.49 -2.84 9.16
N ARG A 175 1.57 -2.31 9.76
CA ARG A 175 2.04 -0.93 9.52
C ARG A 175 2.77 -0.76 8.19
N ASP A 176 3.23 -1.84 7.58
CA ASP A 176 3.91 -1.80 6.29
C ASP A 176 2.94 -1.84 5.10
N THR A 177 1.63 -1.91 5.36
CA THR A 177 0.57 -1.79 4.35
C THR A 177 -0.28 -0.55 4.62
N VAL A 178 -0.19 0.46 3.75
CA VAL A 178 -0.97 1.70 3.93
C VAL A 178 -2.47 1.47 3.71
N ASP A 179 -2.84 0.57 2.80
CA ASP A 179 -4.25 0.36 2.44
C ASP A 179 -5.08 -0.29 3.54
N LEU A 180 -4.45 -0.94 4.52
CA LEU A 180 -5.13 -1.59 5.65
C LEU A 180 -5.51 -0.62 6.78
N HIS A 181 -5.03 0.63 6.70
CA HIS A 181 -5.40 1.70 7.60
C HIS A 181 -5.98 2.83 6.78
N ALA A 182 -7.23 3.23 6.99
CA ALA A 182 -7.73 4.46 6.39
C ALA A 182 -6.93 5.62 7.01
N PRO A 183 -6.04 6.32 6.28
CA PRO A 183 -5.28 7.39 6.87
C PRO A 183 -6.26 8.55 7.10
N SER A 184 -6.47 8.92 8.36
CA SER A 184 -7.33 10.05 8.73
C SER A 184 -6.86 11.37 8.10
N SER A 185 -5.59 11.45 7.72
CA SER A 185 -4.98 12.58 7.02
C SER A 185 -4.28 12.14 5.73
N SER A 186 -5.04 11.61 4.76
CA SER A 186 -4.58 11.43 3.37
C SER A 186 -5.49 12.10 2.35
N VAL A 187 -4.97 12.34 1.15
CA VAL A 187 -5.74 12.69 -0.05
C VAL A 187 -5.48 11.60 -1.08
N ARG A 188 -6.52 10.83 -1.43
CA ARG A 188 -6.40 9.72 -2.40
C ARG A 188 -6.66 10.22 -3.80
N THR A 189 -5.68 10.09 -4.68
CA THR A 189 -5.77 10.58 -6.07
C THR A 189 -5.71 9.42 -7.08
N PRO A 190 -6.11 9.64 -8.35
CA PRO A 190 -6.00 8.61 -9.38
C PRO A 190 -4.57 8.18 -9.69
N VAL A 191 -3.57 8.99 -9.31
CA VAL A 191 -2.14 8.76 -9.58
C VAL A 191 -1.36 8.33 -8.34
N GLY A 192 -2.02 8.21 -7.19
CA GLY A 192 -1.43 7.85 -5.90
C GLY A 192 -1.99 8.62 -4.72
N ASP A 193 -1.52 8.31 -3.52
CA ASP A 193 -2.04 8.94 -2.31
C ASP A 193 -1.00 9.85 -1.68
N LEU A 194 -1.44 11.04 -1.29
CA LEU A 194 -0.70 11.95 -0.43
C LEU A 194 -1.01 11.62 1.03
N LEU A 195 -0.01 11.27 1.82
CA LEU A 195 -0.15 10.91 3.23
C LEU A 195 0.42 12.04 4.11
N LEU A 196 -0.48 12.85 4.67
CA LEU A 196 -0.13 14.04 5.45
C LEU A 196 0.06 13.75 6.94
N GLY A 197 -0.46 12.63 7.44
CA GLY A 197 -0.31 12.23 8.83
C GLY A 197 1.15 12.00 9.22
N SER A 198 1.56 12.47 10.40
CA SER A 198 2.94 12.38 10.89
C SER A 198 3.48 10.95 10.98
N VAL A 199 2.60 9.97 11.13
CA VAL A 199 2.97 8.54 11.14
C VAL A 199 3.55 8.08 9.80
N HIS A 200 3.28 8.80 8.71
CA HIS A 200 3.73 8.48 7.35
C HIS A 200 4.88 9.37 6.85
N TRP A 201 5.34 10.34 7.63
CA TRP A 201 6.45 11.21 7.22
C TRP A 201 7.71 10.42 6.86
N GLY A 202 8.33 10.78 5.74
CA GLY A 202 9.51 10.10 5.22
C GLY A 202 9.23 8.71 4.63
N ARG A 203 7.97 8.25 4.59
CA ARG A 203 7.63 6.90 4.12
C ARG A 203 7.13 6.91 2.70
N LEU A 204 7.68 6.00 1.91
CA LEU A 204 7.24 5.71 0.56
C LEU A 204 6.58 4.34 0.53
N TYR A 205 5.45 4.25 -0.16
CA TYR A 205 4.73 3.02 -0.42
C TYR A 205 4.58 2.88 -1.94
N LEU A 206 4.64 1.64 -2.42
CA LEU A 206 4.35 1.27 -3.80
C LEU A 206 3.22 0.25 -3.78
N LYS A 207 2.07 0.61 -4.37
CA LYS A 207 0.87 -0.23 -4.48
C LYS A 207 0.47 -0.79 -3.12
N GLY A 208 0.42 0.10 -2.13
CA GLY A 208 0.03 -0.23 -0.77
C GLY A 208 1.17 -0.73 0.13
N LEU A 209 2.31 -1.15 -0.41
CA LEU A 209 3.40 -1.78 0.34
C LEU A 209 4.56 -0.82 0.59
N ARG A 210 5.04 -0.75 1.83
CA ARG A 210 6.15 0.12 2.21
C ARG A 210 7.45 -0.25 1.48
N VAL A 211 8.12 0.76 0.95
CA VAL A 211 9.49 0.69 0.42
C VAL A 211 10.44 1.08 1.56
N PRO A 212 11.36 0.19 2.00
CA PRO A 212 12.27 0.47 3.11
C PRO A 212 13.18 1.68 2.89
N GLU A 213 13.80 1.78 1.72
CA GLU A 213 14.66 2.90 1.33
C GLU A 213 13.82 3.89 0.52
N SER A 214 13.25 4.86 1.21
CA SER A 214 12.36 5.84 0.59
C SER A 214 13.11 6.88 -0.25
N SER A 215 14.40 7.12 -0.01
CA SER A 215 15.15 8.19 -0.70
C SER A 215 16.54 7.74 -1.15
N GLN A 216 16.89 8.03 -2.40
CA GLN A 216 18.29 8.05 -2.84
C GLN A 216 18.96 9.31 -2.26
N GLY A 217 19.40 9.25 -1.00
CA GLY A 217 20.11 10.36 -0.36
C GLY A 217 19.96 10.41 1.16
N HIS A 218 20.68 11.34 1.78
CA HIS A 218 20.74 11.53 3.23
C HIS A 218 19.52 12.26 3.83
N GLN A 219 18.64 12.85 3.00
CA GLN A 219 17.45 13.56 3.48
C GLN A 219 16.18 12.77 3.18
N PRO A 220 15.33 12.50 4.20
CA PRO A 220 14.06 11.83 3.99
C PRO A 220 13.05 12.78 3.33
N PHE A 221 12.01 12.20 2.72
CA PHE A 221 10.81 12.95 2.38
C PHE A 221 10.21 13.63 3.61
N ARG A 222 9.56 14.78 3.41
CA ARG A 222 8.79 15.46 4.45
C ARG A 222 7.44 14.79 4.66
N PHE A 223 6.78 14.38 3.58
CA PHE A 223 5.48 13.71 3.65
C PHE A 223 5.58 12.23 3.28
N GLY A 224 4.46 11.52 3.42
CA GLY A 224 4.34 10.14 2.95
C GLY A 224 3.64 10.06 1.61
N TYR A 225 4.00 9.05 0.81
CA TYR A 225 3.46 8.86 -0.53
C TYR A 225 3.13 7.40 -0.80
N ASN A 226 1.98 7.12 -1.41
CA ASN A 226 1.65 5.82 -1.98
C ASN A 226 1.62 5.91 -3.51
N LEU A 227 2.63 5.37 -4.17
CA LEU A 227 2.72 5.34 -5.62
C LEU A 227 1.94 4.17 -6.19
N VAL A 228 1.17 4.40 -7.24
CA VAL A 228 0.44 3.34 -7.95
C VAL A 228 1.25 2.76 -9.12
N ARG A 229 2.29 3.49 -9.53
CA ARG A 229 3.22 3.17 -10.62
C ARG A 229 4.64 3.08 -10.11
N GLY A 230 5.44 2.30 -10.82
CA GLY A 230 6.84 2.05 -10.53
C GLY A 230 7.13 0.59 -10.19
N SER A 231 8.41 0.32 -10.00
CA SER A 231 8.96 -0.99 -9.66
C SER A 231 10.01 -0.84 -8.58
N VAL A 232 10.19 -1.92 -7.82
CA VAL A 232 11.27 -2.07 -6.83
C VAL A 232 12.32 -3.05 -7.34
N ASP A 233 13.51 -2.98 -6.78
CA ASP A 233 14.55 -3.98 -7.04
C ASP A 233 14.14 -5.38 -6.51
N ARG A 234 14.98 -6.37 -6.81
CA ARG A 234 14.71 -7.77 -6.46
C ARG A 234 14.46 -7.96 -4.96
N ASP A 235 15.20 -7.22 -4.14
CA ASP A 235 15.15 -7.29 -2.68
C ASP A 235 14.05 -6.38 -2.09
N ARG A 236 13.35 -5.64 -2.96
CA ARG A 236 12.27 -4.70 -2.62
C ARG A 236 12.71 -3.60 -1.67
N GLN A 237 13.99 -3.25 -1.68
CA GLN A 237 14.55 -2.27 -0.76
C GLN A 237 14.29 -0.84 -1.25
N ARG A 238 14.39 -0.62 -2.56
CA ARG A 238 14.28 0.70 -3.19
C ARG A 238 13.54 0.66 -4.52
N LEU A 239 13.08 1.83 -4.96
CA LEU A 239 12.58 2.01 -6.31
C LEU A 239 13.70 1.94 -7.35
N VAL A 240 13.40 1.36 -8.51
CA VAL A 240 14.36 1.23 -9.62
C VAL A 240 14.54 2.56 -10.36
N ASP A 241 13.45 3.30 -10.58
CA ASP A 241 13.43 4.55 -11.34
C ASP A 241 13.10 5.74 -10.41
N ALA A 242 14.15 6.33 -9.82
CA ALA A 242 14.02 7.47 -8.92
C ALA A 242 13.49 8.73 -9.62
N PRO A 243 13.93 9.12 -10.84
CA PRO A 243 13.33 10.23 -11.58
C PRO A 243 11.82 10.07 -11.81
N GLN A 244 11.37 8.87 -12.19
CA GLN A 244 9.94 8.59 -12.34
C GLN A 244 9.20 8.72 -11.01
N ALA A 245 9.80 8.28 -9.90
CA ALA A 245 9.21 8.43 -8.57
C ALA A 245 8.98 9.91 -8.19
N VAL A 246 9.97 10.78 -8.45
CA VAL A 246 9.86 12.23 -8.21
C VAL A 246 8.75 12.84 -9.08
N ALA A 247 8.69 12.49 -10.37
CA ALA A 247 7.61 12.95 -11.25
C ALA A 247 6.22 12.50 -10.75
N ASN A 248 6.10 11.26 -10.29
CA ASN A 248 4.86 10.74 -9.70
C ASN A 248 4.50 11.50 -8.40
N ILE A 249 5.46 11.84 -7.55
CA ILE A 249 5.22 12.61 -6.31
C ILE A 249 4.66 14.00 -6.64
N HIS A 250 5.23 14.72 -7.60
CA HIS A 250 4.67 16.00 -8.02
C HIS A 250 3.26 15.83 -8.61
N SER A 251 3.04 14.82 -9.45
CA SER A 251 1.71 14.53 -9.99
C SER A 251 0.67 14.24 -8.89
N ILE A 252 1.07 13.54 -7.82
CA ILE A 252 0.22 13.31 -6.63
C ILE A 252 -0.15 14.64 -5.97
N TRP A 253 0.81 15.54 -5.75
CA TRP A 253 0.52 16.87 -5.18
C TRP A 253 -0.47 17.66 -6.03
N GLU A 254 -0.31 17.68 -7.35
CA GLU A 254 -1.22 18.38 -8.25
C GLU A 254 -2.64 17.82 -8.17
N HIS A 255 -2.79 16.50 -8.24
CA HIS A 255 -4.10 15.87 -8.14
C HIS A 255 -4.71 16.04 -6.74
N ALA A 256 -3.89 16.03 -5.69
CA ALA A 256 -4.36 16.28 -4.34
C ALA A 256 -4.87 17.72 -4.18
N ILE A 257 -4.19 18.72 -4.78
CA ILE A 257 -4.64 20.11 -4.81
C ILE A 257 -5.93 20.28 -5.63
N MET A 258 -6.08 19.52 -6.72
CA MET A 258 -7.32 19.54 -7.50
C MET A 258 -8.50 18.91 -6.76
N GLN A 259 -8.26 17.88 -5.95
CA GLN A 259 -9.30 17.15 -5.23
C GLN A 259 -9.68 17.77 -3.88
N ASP A 260 -8.70 18.24 -3.11
CA ASP A 260 -8.89 18.80 -1.78
C ASP A 260 -7.89 19.94 -1.55
N GLU A 261 -8.16 21.05 -2.24
CA GLU A 261 -7.30 22.24 -2.25
C GLU A 261 -7.02 22.76 -0.84
N ALA A 262 -8.06 22.83 0.01
CA ALA A 262 -7.95 23.32 1.38
C ALA A 262 -6.98 22.49 2.23
N LYS A 263 -6.89 21.18 1.97
CA LYS A 263 -6.00 20.27 2.70
C LYS A 263 -4.60 20.20 2.11
N ALA A 264 -4.47 20.18 0.78
CA ALA A 264 -3.21 19.93 0.10
C ALA A 264 -2.40 21.21 -0.20
N LEU A 265 -3.05 22.29 -0.67
CA LEU A 265 -2.36 23.49 -1.14
C LEU A 265 -1.52 24.17 -0.06
N PRO A 266 -2.01 24.39 1.19
CA PRO A 266 -1.18 25.00 2.24
C PRO A 266 0.06 24.16 2.58
N ARG A 267 -0.06 22.83 2.53
CA ARG A 267 1.04 21.90 2.84
C ARG A 267 2.08 21.85 1.72
N TYR A 268 1.65 21.96 0.47
CA TYR A 268 2.58 22.04 -0.64
C TYR A 268 3.34 23.37 -0.65
N LEU A 269 2.65 24.47 -0.31
CA LEU A 269 3.28 25.77 -0.18
C LEU A 269 4.32 25.81 0.95
N GLU A 270 3.98 25.26 2.12
CA GLU A 270 4.91 25.04 3.25
C GLU A 270 6.14 24.23 2.81
N LEU A 271 5.93 23.12 2.09
CA LEU A 271 7.01 22.28 1.57
C LEU A 271 7.98 23.06 0.69
N LEU A 272 7.46 23.79 -0.30
CA LEU A 272 8.28 24.53 -1.27
C LEU A 272 8.99 25.73 -0.65
N ARG A 273 8.38 26.38 0.35
CA ARG A 273 8.93 27.56 1.02
C ARG A 273 9.98 27.19 2.07
N ASP A 274 9.65 26.27 2.96
CA ASP A 274 10.44 26.00 4.15
C ASP A 274 11.46 24.89 3.92
N HIS A 275 11.20 24.02 2.93
CA HIS A 275 12.01 22.83 2.65
C HIS A 275 12.34 22.64 1.16
N PRO A 276 12.79 23.68 0.44
CA PRO A 276 13.01 23.63 -1.02
C PRO A 276 14.04 22.57 -1.47
N SER A 277 14.94 22.16 -0.58
CA SER A 277 15.96 21.14 -0.89
C SER A 277 15.49 19.69 -0.65
N SER A 278 14.31 19.49 -0.06
CA SER A 278 13.81 18.14 0.25
C SER A 278 13.56 17.35 -1.05
N PRO A 279 13.64 16.01 -1.02
CA PRO A 279 13.45 15.20 -2.22
C PRO A 279 12.07 15.34 -2.86
N ASP A 280 11.06 15.70 -2.07
CA ASP A 280 9.67 15.94 -2.46
C ASP A 280 9.39 17.37 -2.96
N ALA A 281 10.30 18.32 -2.73
CA ALA A 281 10.25 19.67 -3.30
C ALA A 281 11.13 19.82 -4.55
N ARG A 282 12.19 19.03 -4.66
CA ARG A 282 13.21 19.14 -5.70
C ARG A 282 12.63 18.87 -7.10
N GLY A 283 12.89 19.79 -8.03
CA GLY A 283 12.42 19.68 -9.41
C GLY A 283 11.02 20.27 -9.63
N ALA A 284 10.41 20.83 -8.59
CA ALA A 284 9.13 21.52 -8.69
C ALA A 284 9.12 22.58 -9.80
N GLU A 285 10.24 23.27 -10.02
CA GLU A 285 10.37 24.30 -11.05
C GLU A 285 10.22 23.78 -12.49
N ARG A 286 10.33 22.46 -12.69
CA ARG A 286 10.16 21.81 -14.00
C ARG A 286 8.93 20.92 -14.07
N LEU A 287 8.51 20.36 -12.94
CA LEU A 287 7.50 19.30 -12.87
C LEU A 287 6.12 19.83 -12.48
N VAL A 288 6.04 20.99 -11.83
CA VAL A 288 4.75 21.61 -11.50
C VAL A 288 4.17 22.28 -12.74
N THR A 289 2.93 21.91 -13.05
CA THR A 289 2.15 22.50 -14.14
C THR A 289 1.79 23.95 -13.88
N GLU A 290 1.56 24.70 -14.96
CA GLU A 290 1.16 26.11 -14.90
C GLU A 290 -0.11 26.32 -14.06
N THR A 291 -1.08 25.41 -14.14
CA THR A 291 -2.33 25.47 -13.36
C THR A 291 -2.05 25.41 -11.85
N THR A 292 -1.21 24.46 -11.42
CA THR A 292 -0.84 24.34 -10.00
C THR A 292 0.02 25.52 -9.54
N ALA A 293 0.94 25.99 -10.39
CA ALA A 293 1.75 27.18 -10.11
C ALA A 293 0.88 28.42 -9.93
N LYS A 294 -0.16 28.62 -10.75
CA LYS A 294 -1.14 29.70 -10.60
C LYS A 294 -1.90 29.63 -9.28
N LYS A 295 -2.27 28.43 -8.82
CA LYS A 295 -2.93 28.25 -7.50
C LYS A 295 -1.98 28.61 -6.35
N LEU A 296 -0.73 28.13 -6.40
CA LEU A 296 0.30 28.48 -5.41
C LEU A 296 0.54 30.00 -5.38
N TRP A 297 0.65 30.62 -6.55
CA TRP A 297 0.80 32.06 -6.68
C TRP A 297 -0.39 32.83 -6.08
N ALA A 298 -1.62 32.44 -6.42
CA ALA A 298 -2.82 33.04 -5.86
C ALA A 298 -2.87 32.93 -4.33
N ALA A 299 -2.49 31.77 -3.78
CA ALA A 299 -2.40 31.58 -2.33
C ALA A 299 -1.38 32.53 -1.68
N ILE A 300 -0.20 32.67 -2.29
CA ILE A 300 0.84 33.62 -1.83
C ILE A 300 0.29 35.06 -1.88
N CYS A 301 -0.36 35.48 -2.97
CA CYS A 301 -0.91 36.84 -3.09
C CYS A 301 -1.99 37.16 -2.04
N CYS A 302 -2.69 36.14 -1.55
CA CYS A 302 -3.69 36.28 -0.50
C CYS A 302 -3.08 36.34 0.91
N GLU A 303 -1.79 36.05 1.10
CA GLU A 303 -1.14 36.13 2.40
C GLU A 303 -0.91 37.60 2.84
N PRO A 304 -1.21 37.94 4.12
CA PRO A 304 -1.03 39.31 4.62
C PRO A 304 0.40 39.86 4.47
N MET A 305 1.42 38.98 4.49
CA MET A 305 2.83 39.35 4.35
C MET A 305 3.31 39.52 2.91
N ALA A 306 2.54 39.10 1.90
CA ALA A 306 2.92 39.21 0.49
C ALA A 306 2.67 40.60 -0.12
N ARG A 307 2.19 41.56 0.67
CA ARG A 307 2.10 42.96 0.25
C ARG A 307 3.49 43.60 0.26
N GLY A 308 4.30 43.30 -0.76
CA GLY A 308 5.33 44.24 -1.21
C GLY A 308 6.76 43.72 -1.43
N VAL A 309 7.05 42.42 -1.26
CA VAL A 309 8.41 41.90 -1.57
C VAL A 309 8.31 40.57 -2.30
N PHE A 310 8.84 40.53 -3.52
CA PHE A 310 9.02 39.30 -4.31
C PHE A 310 10.49 39.18 -4.71
N TYR A 311 11.05 37.98 -4.59
CA TYR A 311 12.41 37.67 -5.02
C TYR A 311 12.35 37.12 -6.44
N CYS A 312 12.86 37.87 -7.42
CA CYS A 312 13.20 37.35 -8.74
C CYS A 312 14.67 36.89 -8.75
N ARG A 313 15.00 35.95 -9.64
CA ARG A 313 16.40 35.55 -9.86
C ARG A 313 17.13 36.74 -10.48
N GLU A 314 18.35 37.06 -10.04
CA GLU A 314 19.14 38.18 -10.61
C GLU A 314 19.30 38.08 -12.13
N SER A 315 19.27 36.85 -12.68
CA SER A 315 19.31 36.60 -14.13
C SER A 315 18.09 37.10 -14.90
N ASP A 316 16.95 37.31 -14.23
CA ASP A 316 15.70 37.79 -14.85
C ASP A 316 15.60 39.32 -14.81
N GLN A 317 16.51 40.02 -14.11
CA GLN A 317 16.55 41.49 -14.11
C GLN A 317 17.03 42.08 -15.45
N ASN A 318 17.64 41.26 -16.31
CA ASN A 318 18.14 41.69 -17.62
C ASN A 318 17.15 41.47 -18.77
N GLU A 319 15.99 40.84 -18.54
CA GLU A 319 14.89 40.80 -19.49
C GLU A 319 13.79 41.76 -19.03
N VAL A 320 13.98 43.02 -19.42
CA VAL A 320 13.07 44.17 -19.36
C VAL A 320 11.59 43.80 -19.12
N CYS A 321 11.10 44.07 -17.91
CA CYS A 321 9.69 44.32 -17.62
C CYS A 321 9.21 45.60 -18.32
N THR A 322 9.02 45.56 -19.63
CA THR A 322 8.15 46.49 -20.35
C THR A 322 6.89 45.72 -20.69
N HIS A 323 5.82 45.97 -19.94
CA HIS A 323 4.39 45.78 -20.27
C HIS A 323 3.60 45.34 -19.02
N LEU A 324 3.50 46.23 -18.04
CA LEU A 324 2.33 46.27 -17.15
C LEU A 324 1.63 47.62 -17.36
N PRO A 325 0.34 47.65 -17.72
CA PRO A 325 -0.38 48.91 -17.83
C PRO A 325 -0.65 49.48 -16.43
N HIS A 326 -0.27 50.73 -16.22
CA HIS A 326 -0.61 51.49 -15.02
C HIS A 326 -2.13 51.56 -14.82
N PRO A 327 -2.63 51.41 -13.57
CA PRO A 327 -4.00 51.80 -13.25
C PRO A 327 -4.10 53.32 -13.27
N ARG A 328 -5.02 53.87 -14.08
CA ARG A 328 -5.39 55.28 -14.00
C ARG A 328 -6.28 55.48 -12.76
N ALA A 329 -5.98 56.56 -12.04
CA ALA A 329 -6.76 57.11 -10.95
C ALA A 329 -8.14 57.59 -11.40
#